data_AF-A0A7J2IPB8-F1
#
_entry.id   AF-A0A7J2IPB8-F1
#
_cell.length_a   1.000
_cell.length_b   1.000
_cell.length_c   1.000
_cell.angle_alpha   90.00
_cell.angle_beta   90.00
_cell.angle_gamma   90.00
#
_symmetry.space_group_name_H-M   'P 1'
#
loop_
_entity.id
_entity.type
_entity.pdbx_description
1 polymer ?
#
loop_
_entity_poly.entity_id
_entity_poly.type
_entity_poly.pdbx_seq_one_letter_code
_entity_poly.pdbx_strand_id
1 'polypeptide(L)'
;MGTRVTWKGYKLKYAPDAIVYHKHRTTFIGFIKQQYAYGTGCSRLGKKYFHFPLLEIFIFLIFKLCLNIISFPRVIKFENKKKGLSNIFLNVLSIFFYLIGIVSGYLFQNYPKDRIIRDKIESLILFKNEISLKKVIRDKLRIKV
;
A
#
# COMPACT_ATOMS: atom_id res chain seq x y z
N MET A 1 -14.21 -3.28 -1.81
CA MET A 1 -15.52 -3.17 -2.47
C MET A 1 -15.37 -3.18 -3.99
N GLY A 2 -14.47 -2.35 -4.55
CA GLY A 2 -14.19 -2.30 -6.00
C GLY A 2 -13.99 -3.66 -6.66
N THR A 3 -13.17 -4.56 -6.09
CA THR A 3 -12.95 -5.91 -6.64
C THR A 3 -14.22 -6.76 -6.79
N ARG A 4 -15.21 -6.60 -5.90
CA ARG A 4 -16.50 -7.32 -6.02
C ARG A 4 -17.38 -6.72 -7.11
N VAL A 5 -17.32 -5.41 -7.29
CA VAL A 5 -18.09 -4.68 -8.30
C VAL A 5 -17.55 -5.01 -9.69
N THR A 6 -16.23 -4.97 -9.87
CA THR A 6 -15.59 -5.36 -11.13
C THR A 6 -15.79 -6.83 -11.46
N TRP A 7 -15.78 -7.72 -10.45
CA TRP A 7 -16.05 -9.13 -10.66
C TRP A 7 -17.49 -9.42 -11.13
N LYS A 8 -18.45 -8.55 -10.79
CA LYS A 8 -19.82 -8.61 -11.31
C LYS A 8 -19.98 -8.02 -12.73
N GLY A 9 -18.88 -7.63 -13.39
CA GLY A 9 -18.89 -7.09 -14.76
C GLY A 9 -19.06 -5.56 -14.84
N TYR A 10 -19.17 -4.86 -13.71
CA TYR A 10 -19.29 -3.40 -13.71
C TYR A 10 -17.94 -2.72 -13.89
N LYS A 11 -17.91 -1.60 -14.62
CA LYS A 11 -16.71 -0.77 -14.78
C LYS A 11 -16.71 0.36 -13.75
N LEU A 12 -15.57 0.56 -13.09
CA LEU A 12 -15.34 1.72 -12.21
C LEU A 12 -14.83 2.88 -13.06
N LYS A 13 -15.57 4.00 -13.10
CA LYS A 13 -15.14 5.24 -13.75
C LYS A 13 -14.68 6.24 -12.68
N TYR A 14 -13.48 6.78 -12.85
CA TYR A 14 -12.99 7.86 -12.00
C TYR A 14 -13.70 9.16 -12.39
N ALA A 15 -14.27 9.86 -11.41
CA ALA A 15 -14.93 11.15 -11.60
C ALA A 15 -14.14 12.20 -10.80
N PRO A 16 -13.18 12.91 -11.43
CA PRO A 16 -12.31 13.86 -10.73
C PRO A 16 -13.09 15.05 -10.15
N ASP A 17 -14.18 15.44 -10.81
CA ASP A 17 -15.01 16.59 -10.41
C ASP A 17 -16.05 16.26 -9.33
N ALA A 18 -16.04 15.02 -8.83
CA ALA A 18 -16.91 14.63 -7.73
C ALA A 18 -16.48 15.33 -6.43
N ILE A 19 -17.37 16.12 -5.85
CA ILE A 19 -17.14 16.76 -4.56
C ILE A 19 -17.32 15.71 -3.46
N VAL A 20 -16.23 15.38 -2.77
CA VAL A 20 -16.24 14.42 -1.66
C VAL A 20 -15.75 15.12 -0.40
N TYR A 21 -16.60 15.15 0.63
CA TYR A 21 -16.20 15.64 1.95
C TYR A 21 -15.47 14.54 2.73
N HIS A 22 -14.21 14.79 3.08
CA HIS A 22 -13.40 13.88 3.88
C HIS A 22 -13.09 14.47 5.24
N LYS A 23 -13.51 13.77 6.31
CA LYS A 23 -13.06 14.09 7.67
C LYS A 23 -11.65 13.57 7.87
N HIS A 24 -10.67 14.47 7.90
CA HIS A 24 -9.29 14.12 8.19
C HIS A 24 -9.09 13.71 9.65
N ARG A 25 -8.18 12.76 9.88
CA ARG A 25 -7.70 12.45 11.23
C ARG A 25 -6.84 13.61 11.70
N THR A 26 -7.07 14.08 12.91
CA THR A 26 -6.35 15.22 13.50
C THR A 26 -5.26 14.80 14.48
N THR A 27 -5.21 13.52 14.87
CA THR A 27 -4.28 13.02 15.88
C THR A 27 -3.27 12.03 15.32
N PHE A 28 -2.06 12.11 15.86
CA PHE A 28 -0.95 11.20 15.51
C PHE A 28 -1.28 9.74 15.84
N ILE A 29 -1.91 9.48 17.00
CA ILE A 29 -2.38 8.14 17.37
C ILE A 29 -3.42 7.64 16.36
N GLY A 30 -4.32 8.52 15.90
CA GLY A 30 -5.29 8.18 14.86
C GLY A 30 -4.63 7.78 13.54
N PHE A 31 -3.57 8.48 13.15
CA PHE A 31 -2.76 8.16 11.98
C PHE A 31 -2.09 6.77 12.11
N ILE A 32 -1.44 6.47 13.24
CA ILE A 32 -0.80 5.17 13.48
C ILE A 32 -1.82 4.03 13.40
N LYS A 33 -2.97 4.17 14.09
CA LYS A 33 -4.04 3.17 14.07
C LYS A 33 -4.57 2.94 12.66
N GLN A 34 -4.67 4.00 11.85
CA GLN A 34 -5.11 3.91 10.47
C GLN A 34 -4.12 3.12 9.60
N GLN A 35 -2.82 3.39 9.70
CA GLN A 35 -1.80 2.66 8.93
C GLN A 35 -1.75 1.18 9.30
N TYR A 36 -1.81 0.88 10.60
CA TYR A 36 -1.93 -0.50 11.09
C TYR A 36 -3.21 -1.19 10.58
N ALA A 37 -4.36 -0.50 10.63
CA ALA A 37 -5.62 -1.02 10.11
C ALA A 37 -5.57 -1.28 8.59
N TYR A 38 -4.87 -0.43 7.82
CA TYR A 38 -4.65 -0.67 6.40
C TYR A 38 -3.79 -1.91 6.14
N GLY A 39 -2.72 -2.11 6.91
CA GLY A 39 -1.91 -3.32 6.83
C GLY A 39 -2.70 -4.59 7.14
N THR A 40 -3.48 -4.59 8.22
CA THR A 40 -4.34 -5.75 8.57
C THR A 40 -5.40 -6.00 7.50
N GLY A 41 -6.02 -4.95 6.95
CA GLY A 41 -6.95 -5.02 5.83
C GLY A 41 -6.32 -5.62 4.57
N CYS A 42 -5.08 -5.24 4.26
CA CYS A 42 -4.31 -5.81 3.14
C CYS A 42 -4.07 -7.31 3.33
N SER A 43 -3.69 -7.74 4.54
CA SER A 43 -3.53 -9.17 4.85
C SER A 43 -4.84 -9.95 4.72
N ARG A 44 -5.97 -9.37 5.17
CA ARG A 44 -7.30 -9.96 4.96
C ARG A 44 -7.64 -10.12 3.48
N LEU A 45 -7.27 -9.16 2.64
CA LEU A 45 -7.43 -9.29 1.18
C LEU A 45 -6.57 -10.42 0.62
N GLY A 46 -5.32 -10.54 1.07
CA GLY A 46 -4.43 -11.65 0.70
C GLY A 46 -4.95 -13.03 1.08
N LYS A 47 -5.60 -13.15 2.24
CA LYS A 47 -6.25 -14.40 2.65
C LYS A 47 -7.54 -14.69 1.89
N LYS A 48 -8.27 -13.64 1.53
CA LYS A 48 -9.56 -13.77 0.83
C LYS A 48 -9.41 -14.10 -0.64
N TYR A 49 -8.49 -13.45 -1.33
CA TYR A 49 -8.33 -13.54 -2.78
C TYR A 49 -7.02 -14.25 -3.09
N PHE A 50 -7.08 -15.47 -3.62
CA PHE A 50 -5.90 -16.31 -3.84
C PHE A 50 -4.84 -15.64 -4.73
N HIS A 51 -5.28 -14.85 -5.72
CA HIS A 51 -4.39 -14.14 -6.64
C HIS A 51 -3.99 -12.72 -6.18
N PHE A 52 -4.30 -12.34 -4.94
CA PHE A 52 -3.90 -11.05 -4.42
C PHE A 52 -2.38 -11.03 -4.14
N PRO A 53 -1.64 -10.01 -4.63
CA PRO A 53 -0.18 -9.99 -4.59
C PRO A 53 0.37 -9.54 -3.23
N LEU A 54 0.00 -10.25 -2.14
CA LEU A 54 0.38 -9.85 -0.78
C LEU A 54 1.90 -9.83 -0.57
N LEU A 55 2.60 -10.86 -1.08
CA LEU A 55 4.05 -10.99 -0.96
C LEU A 55 4.74 -9.85 -1.72
N GLU A 56 4.31 -9.57 -2.95
CA GLU A 56 4.88 -8.51 -3.78
C GLU A 56 4.68 -7.12 -3.14
N ILE A 57 3.49 -6.86 -2.57
CA ILE A 57 3.24 -5.64 -1.79
C ILE A 57 4.18 -5.56 -0.59
N PHE A 58 4.36 -6.66 0.15
CA PHE A 58 5.23 -6.69 1.31
C PHE A 58 6.69 -6.37 0.94
N ILE A 59 7.23 -7.04 -0.08
CA ILE A 59 8.60 -6.80 -0.58
C ILE A 59 8.73 -5.35 -1.08
N PHE A 60 7.74 -4.85 -1.82
CA PHE A 60 7.74 -3.48 -2.31
C PHE A 60 7.77 -2.46 -1.16
N LEU A 61 7.02 -2.69 -0.08
CA LEU A 61 7.02 -1.82 1.09
C LEU A 61 8.36 -1.87 1.85
N ILE A 62 8.98 -3.05 1.99
CA ILE A 62 10.32 -3.17 2.57
C ILE A 62 11.35 -2.39 1.73
N PHE A 63 11.32 -2.57 0.41
CA PHE A 63 12.18 -1.82 -0.49
C PHE A 63 11.97 -0.30 -0.38
N LYS A 64 10.70 0.13 -0.33
CA LYS A 64 10.34 1.55 -0.13
C LYS A 64 10.83 2.08 1.23
N LEU A 65 10.79 1.27 2.28
CA LEU A 65 11.32 1.61 3.60
C LEU A 65 12.83 1.85 3.54
N CYS A 66 13.58 0.92 2.93
CA CYS A 66 15.03 1.05 2.72
C CYS A 66 15.38 2.34 1.95
N LEU A 67 14.65 2.64 0.87
CA LEU A 67 14.88 3.87 0.09
C LEU A 67 14.64 5.15 0.91
N ASN A 68 13.62 5.17 1.78
CA ASN A 68 13.37 6.32 2.65
C ASN A 68 14.52 6.53 3.66
N ILE A 69 15.03 5.44 4.24
CA ILE A 69 16.17 5.50 5.18
C ILE A 69 17.44 5.99 4.46
N ILE A 70 17.75 5.45 3.28
CA ILE A 70 18.92 5.87 2.48
C ILE A 70 18.80 7.33 2.02
N SER A 71 17.58 7.84 1.82
CA SER A 71 17.37 9.24 1.44
C SER A 71 17.60 10.26 2.57
N PHE A 72 17.72 9.79 3.81
CA PHE A 72 17.86 10.64 5.00
C PHE A 72 19.07 11.60 4.95
N PRO A 73 20.29 11.18 4.59
CA PRO A 73 21.46 12.08 4.51
C PRO A 73 21.30 13.15 3.44
N ARG A 74 20.52 12.87 2.40
CA ARG A 74 20.27 13.80 1.29
C ARG A 74 19.44 14.99 1.72
N VAL A 75 18.47 14.78 2.61
CA VAL A 75 17.55 15.81 3.09
C VAL A 75 18.21 16.80 4.06
N ILE A 76 19.26 16.38 4.76
CA ILE A 76 20.04 17.24 5.64
C ILE A 76 20.70 18.41 4.87
N LYS A 77 20.96 18.22 3.57
CA LYS A 77 21.61 19.23 2.70
C LYS A 77 20.67 20.29 2.11
N PHE A 78 19.35 20.20 2.30
CA PHE A 78 18.39 21.16 1.73
C PHE A 78 18.02 22.28 2.70
N GLU A 79 17.75 23.48 2.18
CA GLU A 79 17.33 24.67 2.96
C GLU A 79 16.11 24.41 3.85
N ASN A 80 15.17 23.56 3.40
CA ASN A 80 13.96 23.20 4.15
C ASN A 80 14.09 21.92 4.99
N LYS A 81 15.21 21.79 5.73
CA LYS A 81 15.57 20.56 6.47
C LYS A 81 14.46 20.03 7.38
N LYS A 82 13.77 20.91 8.14
CA LYS A 82 12.73 20.51 9.11
C LYS A 82 11.54 19.83 8.43
N LYS A 83 11.04 20.42 7.35
CA LYS A 83 9.92 19.86 6.57
C LYS A 83 10.32 18.54 5.92
N GLY A 84 11.49 18.49 5.30
CA GLY A 84 12.01 17.27 4.69
C GLY A 84 12.17 16.11 5.69
N LEU A 85 12.77 16.38 6.86
CA LEU A 85 12.95 15.39 7.91
C LEU A 85 11.61 14.88 8.45
N SER A 86 10.64 15.79 8.67
CA SER A 86 9.30 15.40 9.12
C SER A 86 8.59 14.49 8.11
N ASN A 87 8.72 14.75 6.81
CA ASN A 87 8.14 13.91 5.77
C ASN A 87 8.77 12.52 5.71
N ILE A 88 10.11 12.43 5.80
CA ILE A 88 10.80 11.13 5.85
C ILE A 88 10.35 10.37 7.10
N PHE A 89 10.35 11.02 8.26
CA PHE A 89 9.95 10.42 9.51
C PHE A 89 8.52 9.87 9.45
N LEU A 90 7.56 10.68 9.00
CA LEU A 90 6.16 10.27 8.86
C LEU A 90 6.00 9.13 7.84
N ASN A 91 6.74 9.15 6.73
CA ASN A 91 6.72 8.09 5.74
C ASN A 91 7.28 6.76 6.28
N VAL A 92 8.43 6.81 6.95
CA VAL A 92 9.05 5.64 7.60
C VAL A 92 8.08 5.06 8.62
N LEU A 93 7.51 5.90 9.47
CA LEU A 93 6.54 5.50 10.48
C LEU A 93 5.27 4.90 9.85
N SER A 94 4.76 5.51 8.78
CA SER A 94 3.60 5.03 8.03
C SER A 94 3.83 3.62 7.51
N ILE A 95 4.96 3.41 6.82
CA ILE A 95 5.29 2.12 6.21
C ILE A 95 5.53 1.08 7.30
N PHE A 96 6.20 1.45 8.39
CA PHE A 96 6.47 0.57 9.52
C PHE A 96 5.18 0.03 10.15
N PHE A 97 4.23 0.90 10.52
CA PHE A 97 2.97 0.45 11.11
C PHE A 97 2.09 -0.31 10.12
N TYR A 98 2.14 0.02 8.83
CA TYR A 98 1.48 -0.76 7.80
C TYR A 98 2.05 -2.19 7.74
N LEU A 99 3.38 -2.34 7.74
CA LEU A 99 4.06 -3.65 7.73
C LEU A 99 3.72 -4.47 8.97
N ILE A 100 3.76 -3.87 10.16
CA ILE A 100 3.30 -4.52 11.40
C ILE A 100 1.85 -4.96 11.25
N GLY A 101 0.98 -4.14 10.66
CA GLY A 101 -0.40 -4.48 10.37
C GLY A 101 -0.54 -5.69 9.44
N ILE A 102 0.27 -5.78 8.39
CA ILE A 102 0.27 -6.96 7.49
C ILE A 102 0.66 -8.21 8.27
N VAL A 103 1.79 -8.18 8.98
CA VAL A 103 2.31 -9.33 9.73
C VAL A 103 1.31 -9.77 10.78
N SER A 104 0.79 -8.83 11.57
CA SER A 104 -0.20 -9.11 12.60
C SER A 104 -1.50 -9.66 12.01
N GLY A 105 -2.01 -9.09 10.92
CA GLY A 105 -3.17 -9.62 10.21
C GLY A 105 -2.93 -11.00 9.62
N TYR A 106 -1.71 -11.29 9.19
CA TYR A 106 -1.36 -12.59 8.61
C TYR A 106 -1.22 -13.68 9.68
N LEU A 107 -0.61 -13.37 10.82
CA LEU A 107 -0.38 -14.35 11.89
C LEU A 107 -1.61 -14.56 12.77
N PHE A 108 -2.28 -13.49 13.19
CA PHE A 108 -3.27 -13.57 14.28
C PHE A 108 -4.73 -13.57 13.82
N GLN A 109 -5.03 -13.15 12.59
CA GLN A 109 -6.42 -13.05 12.14
C GLN A 109 -6.81 -14.25 11.29
N ASN A 110 -7.68 -15.13 11.81
CA ASN A 110 -8.24 -16.21 11.02
C ASN A 110 -9.20 -15.65 9.95
N TYR A 111 -9.12 -16.20 8.74
CA TYR A 111 -10.06 -15.88 7.67
C TYR A 111 -10.94 -17.12 7.39
N PRO A 112 -12.27 -16.98 7.33
CA PRO A 112 -13.16 -18.11 7.06
C PRO A 112 -12.83 -18.77 5.73
N LYS A 113 -12.54 -20.08 5.75
CA LYS A 113 -12.06 -20.83 4.57
C LYS A 113 -13.12 -20.91 3.46
N ASP A 114 -14.40 -20.91 3.84
CA ASP A 114 -15.57 -20.87 2.97
C ASP A 114 -15.70 -19.56 2.16
N ARG A 115 -15.02 -18.49 2.58
CA ARG A 115 -15.08 -17.18 1.93
C ARG A 115 -13.89 -16.88 1.00
N ILE A 116 -13.02 -17.87 0.79
CA ILE A 116 -11.83 -17.73 -0.06
C ILE A 116 -12.26 -17.81 -1.53
N ILE A 117 -11.88 -16.81 -2.30
CA ILE A 117 -12.13 -16.71 -3.74
C ILE A 117 -10.86 -17.15 -4.46
N ARG A 118 -10.97 -18.24 -5.22
CA ARG A 118 -9.88 -18.80 -6.04
C ARG A 118 -9.93 -18.35 -7.49
N ASP A 119 -11.03 -17.73 -7.90
CA ASP A 119 -11.21 -17.28 -9.28
C ASP A 119 -10.16 -16.22 -9.66
N LYS A 120 -9.73 -16.30 -10.91
CA LYS A 120 -8.86 -15.29 -11.51
C LYS A 120 -9.67 -14.02 -11.73
N ILE A 121 -9.43 -13.03 -10.88
CA ILE A 121 -10.01 -11.70 -11.04
C ILE A 121 -9.03 -10.83 -11.83
N GLU A 122 -9.40 -10.45 -13.04
CA GLU A 122 -8.56 -9.67 -13.97
C GLU A 122 -8.02 -8.38 -13.33
N SER A 123 -8.85 -7.65 -12.57
CA SER A 123 -8.40 -6.44 -11.88
C SER A 123 -7.27 -6.69 -10.87
N LEU A 124 -7.20 -7.88 -10.25
CA LEU A 124 -6.11 -8.23 -9.33
C LEU A 124 -4.83 -8.60 -10.10
N ILE A 125 -4.97 -9.23 -11.27
CA ILE A 125 -3.85 -9.56 -12.15
C ILE A 125 -3.21 -8.28 -12.70
N LEU A 126 -4.03 -7.34 -13.18
CA LEU A 126 -3.56 -6.02 -13.64
C LEU A 126 -2.82 -5.29 -12.53
N PHE A 127 -3.42 -5.23 -11.34
CA PHE A 127 -2.79 -4.63 -10.16
C PHE A 127 -1.46 -5.29 -9.77
N LYS A 128 -1.39 -6.63 -9.80
CA LYS A 128 -0.13 -7.37 -9.58
C LYS A 128 0.94 -6.97 -10.60
N ASN A 129 0.58 -6.82 -11.87
CA ASN A 129 1.51 -6.42 -12.92
C ASN A 129 2.03 -4.98 -12.72
N GLU A 130 1.18 -4.07 -12.24
CA GLU A 130 1.58 -2.69 -11.92
C GLU A 130 2.55 -2.59 -10.74
N ILE A 131 2.34 -3.38 -9.69
CA ILE A 131 3.19 -3.38 -8.49
C ILE A 131 4.52 -4.12 -8.72
N SER A 132 4.63 -4.89 -9.80
CA SER A 132 5.84 -5.67 -10.07
C SER A 132 7.09 -4.77 -10.04
N LEU A 133 8.02 -5.09 -9.13
CA LEU A 133 9.28 -4.34 -8.94
C LEU A 133 10.05 -4.20 -10.25
N LYS A 134 9.95 -5.20 -11.13
CA LYS A 134 10.53 -5.19 -12.48
C LYS A 134 10.07 -3.98 -13.30
N LYS A 135 8.78 -3.61 -13.24
CA LYS A 135 8.23 -2.45 -13.94
C LYS A 135 8.75 -1.15 -13.33
N VAL A 136 8.69 -1.02 -12.00
CA VAL A 136 9.16 0.19 -11.28
C VAL A 136 10.66 0.44 -11.49
N ILE A 137 11.49 -0.61 -11.43
CA ILE A 137 12.93 -0.53 -11.67
C ILE A 137 13.20 -0.19 -13.14
N ARG A 138 12.50 -0.86 -14.08
CA ARG A 138 12.62 -0.58 -15.51
C ARG A 138 12.28 0.88 -15.84
N ASP A 139 11.20 1.40 -15.29
CA ASP A 139 10.76 2.77 -15.54
C ASP A 139 11.75 3.78 -14.95
N LYS A 140 12.30 3.52 -13.75
CA LYS A 140 13.36 4.36 -13.17
C LYS A 140 14.69 4.30 -13.93
N LEU A 141 15.05 3.16 -14.53
CA LEU A 141 16.26 3.01 -15.33
C LEU A 141 16.12 3.59 -16.74
N ARG A 142 14.92 3.55 -17.33
CA ARG A 142 14.62 4.17 -18.65
C ARG A 142 14.62 5.69 -18.63
N ILE A 143 14.45 6.32 -17.47
CA ILE A 143 14.58 7.79 -17.32
C ILE A 143 16.06 8.25 -17.36
N LYS A 144 17.02 7.33 -17.54
CA LYS A 144 18.47 7.63 -17.67
C LYS A 144 19.03 7.48 -19.09
N VAL A 145 18.20 7.44 -20.13
CA VAL A 145 18.65 7.49 -21.53
C VAL A 145 18.18 8.78 -22.18
#